data_AF-A0A1F4BM72-F1
#
_entry.id   AF-A0A1F4BM72-F1
#
_cell.length_a   1.000
_cell.length_b   1.000
_cell.length_c   1.000
_cell.angle_alpha   90.00
_cell.angle_beta   90.00
_cell.angle_gamma   90.00
#
_symmetry.space_group_name_H-M   'P 1'
#
loop_
_entity.id
_entity.type
_entity.pdbx_description
1 polymer ?
#
loop_
_entity_poly.entity_id
_entity_poly.type
_entity_poly.pdbx_seq_one_letter_code
_entity_poly.pdbx_strand_id
1 'polypeptide(L)'
;MNRMPVVFFGHGNPMNALAKNSYTEAWATIGRSIPRPKAVLCVSAHWYVPGTAVTALPRPRTIHDFGGFPRELYEVQYPAPGDPGLAQRVRKLLEPLPVALDQDWGLDHGTWSVLCHVFPQADVPIVQLSIDETQPPQFHYETGRRLAPLRDEGILIIGSGNIVHNLHTYAWGGHKVDPFDWAVRFERQARELLLHGNDLPLVDYESLGRD
;
A
#
# COMPACT_ATOMS: atom_id res chain seq x y z
N MET A 1 -2.93 2.01 -25.42
CA MET A 1 -2.48 2.53 -24.11
C MET A 1 -1.53 1.49 -23.52
N ASN A 2 -0.42 1.89 -22.91
CA ASN A 2 0.46 0.96 -22.21
C ASN A 2 -0.20 0.52 -20.89
N ARG A 3 -0.18 -0.78 -20.62
CA ARG A 3 -0.66 -1.37 -19.36
C ARG A 3 0.08 -0.77 -18.17
N MET A 4 -0.65 -0.32 -17.14
CA MET A 4 -0.03 0.25 -15.94
C MET A 4 0.79 -0.79 -15.19
N PRO A 5 1.89 -0.40 -14.53
CA PRO A 5 2.60 -1.30 -13.61
C PRO A 5 1.78 -1.57 -12.35
N VAL A 6 2.29 -2.50 -11.52
CA VAL A 6 1.88 -2.67 -10.12
C VAL A 6 3.11 -2.40 -9.28
N VAL A 7 2.97 -1.68 -8.18
CA VAL A 7 4.11 -1.33 -7.31
C VAL A 7 3.75 -1.66 -5.87
N PHE A 8 4.67 -2.31 -5.16
CA PHE A 8 4.60 -2.46 -3.71
C PHE A 8 5.64 -1.52 -3.07
N PHE A 9 5.20 -0.66 -2.16
CA PHE A 9 6.08 0.23 -1.40
C PHE A 9 6.22 -0.25 0.04
N GLY A 10 7.47 -0.42 0.47
CA GLY A 10 7.82 -0.53 1.87
C GLY A 10 7.68 0.82 2.57
N HIS A 11 6.52 1.20 3.12
CA HIS A 11 6.32 2.58 3.61
C HIS A 11 7.18 2.92 4.83
N GLY A 12 7.49 1.91 5.67
CA GLY A 12 8.36 2.06 6.82
C GLY A 12 7.85 3.08 7.84
N ASN A 13 8.73 3.96 8.29
CA ASN A 13 8.42 4.92 9.36
C ASN A 13 7.59 6.10 8.81
N PRO A 14 6.49 6.51 9.49
CA PRO A 14 5.69 7.69 9.11
C PRO A 14 6.50 8.97 8.86
N MET A 15 7.63 9.15 9.55
CA MET A 15 8.55 10.27 9.33
C MET A 15 9.11 10.37 7.91
N ASN A 16 9.03 9.30 7.11
CA ASN A 16 9.37 9.34 5.69
C ASN A 16 8.56 10.39 4.93
N ALA A 17 7.34 10.75 5.38
CA ALA A 17 6.59 11.84 4.77
C ALA A 17 7.32 13.19 4.81
N LEU A 18 8.13 13.43 5.86
CA LEU A 18 8.88 14.68 6.07
C LEU A 18 10.36 14.54 5.69
N ALA A 19 10.86 13.32 5.51
CA ALA A 19 12.28 13.06 5.33
C ALA A 19 12.69 13.00 3.85
N LYS A 20 13.92 13.44 3.59
CA LYS A 20 14.63 13.14 2.34
C LYS A 20 15.70 12.09 2.62
N ASN A 21 15.54 10.90 2.05
CA ASN A 21 16.45 9.77 2.22
C ASN A 21 16.42 8.86 0.97
N SER A 22 17.21 7.78 0.98
CA SER A 22 17.29 6.86 -0.15
C SER A 22 15.95 6.23 -0.53
N TYR A 23 15.04 6.01 0.43
CA TYR A 23 13.71 5.45 0.15
C TYR A 23 12.81 6.50 -0.51
N THR A 24 12.73 7.70 0.03
CA THR A 24 11.86 8.75 -0.52
C THR A 24 12.35 9.24 -1.88
N GLU A 25 13.66 9.28 -2.10
CA GLU A 25 14.26 9.52 -3.42
C GLU A 25 13.93 8.40 -4.43
N ALA A 26 13.95 7.14 -4.00
CA ALA A 26 13.57 6.00 -4.84
C ALA A 26 12.07 6.05 -5.20
N TRP A 27 11.19 6.36 -4.24
CA TRP A 27 9.75 6.51 -4.51
C TRP A 27 9.46 7.64 -5.50
N ALA A 28 10.10 8.80 -5.32
CA ALA A 28 9.98 9.91 -6.25
C ALA A 28 10.52 9.54 -7.65
N THR A 29 11.58 8.72 -7.72
CA THR A 29 12.12 8.21 -9.00
C THR A 29 11.13 7.27 -9.68
N ILE A 30 10.50 6.36 -8.93
CA ILE A 30 9.44 5.49 -9.44
C ILE A 30 8.30 6.35 -10.00
N GLY A 31 7.82 7.34 -9.25
CA GLY A 31 6.75 8.25 -9.68
C GLY A 31 7.06 8.98 -10.99
N ARG A 32 8.32 9.40 -11.20
CA ARG A 32 8.76 10.02 -12.47
C ARG A 32 8.92 9.02 -13.62
N SER A 33 9.13 7.74 -13.32
CA SER A 33 9.40 6.69 -14.32
C SER A 33 8.14 6.05 -14.90
N ILE A 34 7.01 6.14 -14.19
CA ILE A 34 5.75 5.51 -14.59
C ILE A 34 4.88 6.47 -15.42
N PRO A 35 4.08 5.98 -16.37
CA PRO A 35 3.07 6.80 -17.02
C PRO A 35 2.10 7.40 -16.00
N ARG A 36 1.62 8.62 -16.25
CA ARG A 36 0.64 9.25 -15.36
C ARG A 36 -0.66 8.40 -15.32
N PRO A 37 -1.09 7.89 -14.14
CA PRO A 37 -2.33 7.11 -14.02
C PRO A 37 -3.56 8.00 -14.24
N LYS A 38 -4.70 7.37 -14.58
CA LYS A 38 -6.01 8.03 -14.44
C LYS A 38 -6.43 8.13 -12.98
N ALA A 39 -6.09 7.11 -12.18
CA ALA A 39 -6.29 7.03 -10.74
C ALA A 39 -5.39 5.94 -10.14
N VAL A 40 -5.29 5.93 -8.82
CA VAL A 40 -4.60 4.92 -8.01
C VAL A 40 -5.63 4.08 -7.25
N LEU A 41 -5.48 2.75 -7.31
CA LEU A 41 -6.07 1.84 -6.33
C LEU A 41 -4.96 1.45 -5.34
N CYS A 42 -5.04 1.93 -4.10
CA CYS A 42 -4.08 1.63 -3.05
C CYS A 42 -4.61 0.58 -2.08
N VAL A 43 -3.84 -0.47 -1.81
CA VAL A 43 -4.07 -1.45 -0.74
C VAL A 43 -3.05 -1.15 0.36
N SER A 44 -3.52 -0.56 1.47
CA SER A 44 -2.66 -0.15 2.59
C SER A 44 -2.75 -1.15 3.73
N ALA A 45 -1.60 -1.49 4.32
CA ALA A 45 -1.52 -2.33 5.51
C ALA A 45 -2.27 -1.75 6.73
N HIS A 46 -2.57 -0.45 6.73
CA HIS A 46 -3.28 0.23 7.83
C HIS A 46 -4.80 0.13 7.74
N TRP A 47 -5.35 -0.26 6.59
CA TRP A 47 -6.78 -0.52 6.46
C TRP A 47 -7.08 -2.01 6.48
N TYR A 48 -6.76 -2.63 7.62
CA TYR A 48 -6.94 -4.04 7.92
C TYR A 48 -8.14 -4.19 8.86
N VAL A 49 -9.27 -4.68 8.36
CA VAL A 49 -10.57 -4.70 9.07
C VAL A 49 -11.40 -5.92 8.66
N PRO A 50 -12.42 -6.33 9.44
CA PRO A 50 -13.32 -7.39 9.00
C PRO A 50 -14.09 -7.00 7.74
N GLY A 51 -14.01 -7.84 6.71
CA GLY A 51 -14.68 -7.63 5.43
C GLY A 51 -13.87 -6.82 4.41
N THR A 52 -14.34 -6.83 3.16
CA THR A 52 -13.75 -6.05 2.06
C THR A 52 -14.52 -4.75 1.85
N ALA A 53 -13.81 -3.62 1.84
CA ALA A 53 -14.36 -2.29 1.63
C ALA A 53 -13.49 -1.47 0.69
N VAL A 54 -14.09 -0.51 0.00
CA VAL A 54 -13.41 0.41 -0.91
C VAL A 54 -13.88 1.84 -0.64
N THR A 55 -12.95 2.80 -0.52
CA THR A 55 -13.34 4.21 -0.27
C THR A 55 -14.11 4.75 -1.48
N ALA A 56 -15.25 5.39 -1.25
CA ALA A 56 -16.12 5.93 -2.28
C ALA A 56 -16.44 7.41 -2.09
N LEU A 57 -15.66 8.13 -1.27
CA LEU A 57 -15.74 9.59 -1.14
C LEU A 57 -15.11 10.28 -2.35
N PRO A 58 -15.69 11.37 -2.89
CA PRO A 58 -15.06 12.18 -3.93
C PRO A 58 -13.90 13.05 -3.39
N ARG A 59 -13.86 13.29 -2.08
CA ARG A 59 -12.84 14.10 -1.39
C ARG A 59 -12.50 13.46 -0.04
N PRO A 60 -11.71 12.38 -0.02
CA PRO A 60 -11.31 11.74 1.23
C PRO A 60 -10.44 12.70 2.06
N ARG A 61 -10.63 12.72 3.37
CA ARG A 61 -9.76 13.44 4.30
C ARG A 61 -8.41 12.73 4.41
N THR A 62 -7.34 13.46 4.67
CA THR A 62 -6.09 12.87 5.18
C THR A 62 -6.30 12.46 6.63
N ILE A 63 -6.04 11.19 6.98
CA ILE A 63 -6.08 10.70 8.36
C ILE A 63 -4.68 10.45 8.91
N HIS A 64 -4.54 10.64 10.21
CA HIS A 64 -3.30 10.44 10.95
C HIS A 64 -3.51 9.29 11.94
N ASP A 65 -3.42 8.07 11.44
CA ASP A 65 -3.68 6.80 12.11
C ASP A 65 -2.45 6.25 12.87
N PHE A 66 -1.57 7.15 13.34
CA PHE A 66 -0.37 6.83 14.12
C PHE A 66 -0.24 7.68 15.39
N GLY A 67 0.55 7.20 16.35
CA GLY A 67 0.80 7.82 17.64
C GLY A 67 2.29 8.06 17.92
N GLY A 68 2.60 9.05 18.76
CA GLY A 68 3.95 9.25 19.31
C GLY A 68 4.94 10.01 18.40
N PHE A 69 4.44 10.71 17.38
CA PHE A 69 5.26 11.48 16.44
C PHE A 69 5.23 12.99 16.71
N PRO A 70 6.18 13.76 16.12
CA PRO A 70 6.19 15.22 16.23
C PRO A 70 4.94 15.86 15.61
N ARG A 71 4.59 17.07 16.08
CA ARG A 71 3.41 17.83 15.65
C ARG A 71 3.40 18.08 14.15
N GLU A 72 4.57 18.36 13.57
CA GLU A 72 4.76 18.65 12.16
C GLU A 72 4.22 17.53 11.27
N LEU A 73 4.29 16.27 11.74
CA LEU A 73 3.75 15.13 10.99
C LEU A 73 2.21 15.10 11.02
N TYR A 74 1.58 15.51 12.11
CA TYR A 74 0.12 15.63 12.23
C TYR A 74 -0.48 16.82 11.46
N GLU A 75 0.37 17.76 11.03
CA GLU A 75 -0.03 18.91 10.23
C GLU A 75 0.05 18.63 8.71
N VAL A 76 0.61 17.49 8.31
CA VAL A 76 0.67 17.11 6.89
C VAL A 76 -0.74 16.92 6.35
N GLN A 77 -0.97 17.45 5.15
CA GLN A 77 -2.21 17.24 4.41
C GLN A 77 -1.85 16.75 3.00
N TYR A 78 -2.62 15.77 2.52
CA TYR A 78 -2.47 15.21 1.19
C TYR A 78 -3.86 15.13 0.53
N PRO A 79 -4.35 16.25 -0.04
CA PRO A 79 -5.75 16.41 -0.43
C PRO A 79 -6.04 15.84 -1.82
N ALA A 80 -5.62 14.59 -2.06
CA ALA A 80 -5.90 13.92 -3.32
C ALA A 80 -7.41 13.69 -3.51
N PRO A 81 -7.96 13.90 -4.72
CA PRO A 81 -9.36 13.62 -4.97
C PRO A 81 -9.62 12.10 -4.85
N GLY A 82 -10.84 11.72 -4.50
CA GLY A 82 -11.27 10.34 -4.62
C GLY A 82 -11.91 10.05 -5.98
N ASP A 83 -12.17 8.78 -6.27
CA ASP A 83 -12.84 8.36 -7.51
C ASP A 83 -13.98 7.37 -7.19
N PRO A 84 -15.21 7.86 -6.94
CA PRO A 84 -16.37 6.99 -6.71
C PRO A 84 -16.67 6.06 -7.90
N GLY A 85 -16.30 6.45 -9.13
CA GLY A 85 -16.45 5.61 -10.31
C GLY A 85 -15.53 4.39 -10.28
N LEU A 86 -14.26 4.60 -9.90
CA LEU A 86 -13.31 3.52 -9.67
C LEU A 86 -13.76 2.62 -8.50
N ALA A 87 -14.27 3.19 -7.40
CA ALA A 87 -14.80 2.40 -6.29
C ALA A 87 -15.92 1.43 -6.73
N GLN A 88 -16.85 1.91 -7.57
CA GLN A 88 -17.87 1.07 -8.18
C GLN A 88 -17.29 0.00 -9.10
N ARG A 89 -16.26 0.35 -9.88
CA ARG A 89 -15.58 -0.59 -10.77
C ARG A 89 -14.89 -1.72 -10.00
N VAL A 90 -14.23 -1.40 -8.89
CA VAL A 90 -13.62 -2.39 -7.98
C VAL A 90 -14.68 -3.34 -7.44
N ARG A 91 -15.77 -2.81 -6.87
CA ARG A 91 -16.87 -3.63 -6.36
C ARG A 91 -17.40 -4.60 -7.41
N LYS A 92 -17.62 -4.13 -8.65
CA LYS A 92 -18.09 -4.96 -9.77
C LYS A 92 -17.10 -6.06 -10.16
N LEU A 93 -15.79 -5.75 -10.20
CA LEU A 93 -14.76 -6.75 -10.52
C LEU A 93 -14.68 -7.86 -9.45
N LEU A 94 -15.09 -7.55 -8.22
CA LEU A 94 -15.04 -8.46 -7.07
C LEU A 94 -16.33 -9.26 -6.85
N GLU A 95 -17.43 -9.03 -7.58
CA GLU A 95 -18.65 -9.85 -7.51
C GLU A 95 -18.40 -11.36 -7.75
N PRO A 96 -18.89 -12.28 -6.89
CA PRO A 96 -19.95 -12.08 -5.90
C PRO A 96 -19.46 -11.72 -4.49
N LEU A 97 -18.17 -11.40 -4.30
CA LEU A 97 -17.66 -10.95 -3.00
C LEU A 97 -18.39 -9.66 -2.58
N PRO A 98 -18.99 -9.61 -1.37
CA PRO A 98 -19.53 -8.37 -0.85
C PRO A 98 -18.41 -7.35 -0.62
N VAL A 99 -18.51 -6.20 -1.29
CA VAL A 99 -17.58 -5.08 -1.11
C VAL A 99 -18.36 -3.84 -0.67
N ALA A 100 -18.09 -3.37 0.54
CA ALA A 100 -18.68 -2.15 1.08
C ALA A 100 -18.10 -0.91 0.37
N LEU A 101 -18.96 0.08 0.10
CA LEU A 101 -18.53 1.39 -0.39
C LEU A 101 -18.42 2.32 0.80
N ASP A 102 -17.21 2.45 1.33
CA ASP A 102 -16.94 3.22 2.54
C ASP A 102 -16.98 4.73 2.27
N GLN A 103 -17.63 5.48 3.16
CA GLN A 103 -17.78 6.93 3.08
C GLN A 103 -17.09 7.67 4.23
N ASP A 104 -16.30 6.99 5.06
CA ASP A 104 -15.86 7.52 6.37
C ASP A 104 -14.34 7.43 6.64
N TRP A 105 -13.63 6.43 6.11
CA TRP A 105 -12.22 6.13 6.42
C TRP A 105 -11.31 7.34 6.18
N GLY A 106 -11.07 7.66 4.90
CA GLY A 106 -10.10 8.68 4.47
C GLY A 106 -8.86 8.06 3.84
N LEU A 107 -7.80 8.86 3.70
CA LEU A 107 -6.49 8.40 3.21
C LEU A 107 -5.56 8.20 4.39
N ASP A 108 -5.16 6.95 4.65
CA ASP A 108 -4.26 6.59 5.77
C ASP A 108 -2.80 6.90 5.48
N HIS A 109 -1.97 6.96 6.52
CA HIS A 109 -0.58 7.34 6.37
C HIS A 109 0.26 6.36 5.56
N GLY A 110 -0.04 5.06 5.60
CA GLY A 110 0.62 4.11 4.71
C GLY A 110 0.42 4.47 3.24
N THR A 111 -0.72 5.06 2.90
CA THR A 111 -1.00 5.58 1.56
C THR A 111 -0.37 6.95 1.32
N TRP A 112 -0.73 7.98 2.10
CA TRP A 112 -0.34 9.35 1.76
C TRP A 112 1.14 9.66 2.02
N SER A 113 1.79 8.99 2.97
CA SER A 113 3.22 9.23 3.27
C SER A 113 4.16 8.77 2.14
N VAL A 114 3.72 7.79 1.35
CA VAL A 114 4.42 7.36 0.14
C VAL A 114 4.03 8.26 -1.03
N LEU A 115 2.73 8.50 -1.20
CA LEU A 115 2.23 9.20 -2.37
C LEU A 115 2.60 10.69 -2.39
N CYS A 116 2.88 11.32 -1.26
CA CYS A 116 3.43 12.68 -1.25
C CYS A 116 4.80 12.79 -1.95
N HIS A 117 5.54 11.69 -2.07
CA HIS A 117 6.78 11.62 -2.86
C HIS A 117 6.54 11.15 -4.31
N VAL A 118 5.61 10.23 -4.52
CA VAL A 118 5.30 9.67 -5.86
C VAL A 118 4.53 10.67 -6.72
N PHE A 119 3.50 11.33 -6.15
CA PHE A 119 2.64 12.31 -6.79
C PHE A 119 2.52 13.58 -5.92
N PRO A 120 3.58 14.39 -5.80
CA PRO A 120 3.65 15.50 -4.82
C PRO A 120 2.58 16.58 -4.99
N GLN A 121 1.92 16.66 -6.14
CA GLN A 121 0.85 17.63 -6.41
C GLN A 121 -0.51 17.19 -5.86
N ALA A 122 -0.66 15.96 -5.36
CA ALA A 122 -1.93 15.40 -4.89
C ALA A 122 -3.08 15.54 -5.92
N ASP A 123 -2.74 15.44 -7.22
CA ASP A 123 -3.67 15.71 -8.33
C ASP A 123 -4.10 14.42 -9.07
N VAL A 124 -3.65 13.26 -8.60
CA VAL A 124 -4.06 11.94 -9.08
C VAL A 124 -5.14 11.41 -8.14
N PRO A 125 -6.34 11.00 -8.64
CA PRO A 125 -7.36 10.41 -7.80
C PRO A 125 -6.92 9.13 -7.10
N ILE A 126 -7.34 8.95 -5.84
CA ILE A 126 -6.97 7.80 -5.02
C ILE A 126 -8.23 7.14 -4.47
N VAL A 127 -8.26 5.82 -4.63
CA VAL A 127 -9.21 4.93 -3.97
C VAL A 127 -8.42 3.93 -3.16
N GLN A 128 -8.82 3.69 -1.92
CA GLN A 128 -8.25 2.61 -1.13
C GLN A 128 -9.14 1.38 -1.16
N LEU A 129 -8.52 0.20 -1.06
CA LEU A 129 -9.16 -1.09 -0.84
C LEU A 129 -8.65 -1.64 0.50
N SER A 130 -9.57 -2.04 1.39
CA SER A 130 -9.23 -2.66 2.66
C SER A 130 -8.68 -4.08 2.47
N ILE A 131 -8.01 -4.57 3.49
CA ILE A 131 -7.59 -5.95 3.62
C ILE A 131 -8.53 -6.60 4.64
N ASP A 132 -9.22 -7.66 4.23
CA ASP A 132 -10.14 -8.41 5.10
C ASP A 132 -9.36 -9.28 6.09
N GLU A 133 -9.33 -8.88 7.36
CA GLU A 133 -8.53 -9.57 8.39
C GLU A 133 -8.97 -10.99 8.72
N THR A 134 -10.15 -11.37 8.27
CA THR A 134 -10.76 -12.68 8.55
C THR A 134 -10.41 -13.72 7.49
N GLN A 135 -9.69 -13.33 6.43
CA GLN A 135 -9.44 -14.15 5.26
C GLN A 135 -7.98 -14.63 5.19
N PRO A 136 -7.72 -15.80 4.58
CA PRO A 136 -6.37 -16.32 4.41
C PRO A 136 -5.61 -15.60 3.29
N PRO A 137 -4.26 -15.69 3.23
CA PRO A 137 -3.45 -15.09 2.17
C PRO A 137 -3.91 -15.43 0.74
N GLN A 138 -4.35 -16.68 0.52
CA GLN A 138 -4.88 -17.13 -0.77
C GLN A 138 -6.07 -16.29 -1.25
N PHE A 139 -6.94 -15.84 -0.34
CA PHE A 139 -8.07 -14.97 -0.68
C PHE A 139 -7.58 -13.61 -1.21
N HIS A 140 -6.58 -13.01 -0.57
CA HIS A 140 -6.02 -11.73 -1.02
C HIS A 140 -5.29 -11.87 -2.36
N TYR A 141 -4.60 -12.97 -2.58
CA TYR A 141 -3.97 -13.28 -3.87
C TYR A 141 -5.01 -13.36 -4.99
N GLU A 142 -6.08 -14.13 -4.81
CA GLU A 142 -7.17 -14.22 -5.80
C GLU A 142 -7.90 -12.88 -5.99
N THR A 143 -8.08 -12.10 -4.92
CA THR A 143 -8.61 -10.73 -5.00
C THR A 143 -7.73 -9.87 -5.91
N GLY A 144 -6.40 -9.89 -5.72
CA GLY A 144 -5.43 -9.19 -6.56
C GLY A 144 -5.51 -9.60 -8.03
N ARG A 145 -5.64 -10.90 -8.32
CA ARG A 145 -5.80 -11.40 -9.70
C ARG A 145 -7.04 -10.84 -10.39
N ARG A 146 -8.15 -10.70 -9.66
CA ARG A 146 -9.40 -10.15 -10.20
C ARG A 146 -9.35 -8.66 -10.50
N LEU A 147 -8.44 -7.94 -9.85
CA LEU A 147 -8.20 -6.51 -10.07
C LEU A 147 -7.28 -6.22 -11.28
N ALA A 148 -6.64 -7.26 -11.85
CA ALA A 148 -5.71 -7.12 -12.97
C ALA A 148 -6.23 -6.29 -14.18
N PRO A 149 -7.52 -6.35 -14.59
CA PRO A 149 -8.04 -5.54 -15.69
C PRO A 149 -7.93 -4.03 -15.49
N LEU A 150 -7.92 -3.55 -14.24
CA LEU A 150 -7.78 -2.12 -13.92
C LEU A 150 -6.48 -1.52 -14.50
N ARG A 151 -5.43 -2.33 -14.62
CA ARG A 151 -4.15 -1.90 -15.19
C ARG A 151 -4.26 -1.51 -16.66
N ASP A 152 -5.11 -2.20 -17.40
CA ASP A 152 -5.38 -1.91 -18.82
C ASP A 152 -6.36 -0.73 -18.97
N GLU A 153 -7.08 -0.38 -17.91
CA GLU A 153 -7.98 0.78 -17.82
C GLU A 153 -7.24 2.09 -17.47
N GLY A 154 -5.93 2.01 -17.18
CA GLY A 154 -5.09 3.15 -16.80
C GLY A 154 -5.02 3.41 -15.30
N ILE A 155 -5.40 2.43 -14.48
CA ILE A 155 -5.32 2.49 -13.02
C ILE A 155 -3.99 1.93 -12.55
N LEU A 156 -3.28 2.70 -11.72
CA LEU A 156 -2.08 2.21 -11.03
C LEU A 156 -2.53 1.46 -9.77
N ILE A 157 -2.12 0.21 -9.64
CA ILE A 157 -2.35 -0.58 -8.42
C ILE A 157 -1.10 -0.44 -7.54
N ILE A 158 -1.32 0.00 -6.30
CA ILE A 158 -0.27 0.14 -5.28
C ILE A 158 -0.60 -0.74 -4.09
N GLY A 159 0.38 -1.52 -3.63
CA GLY A 159 0.40 -2.04 -2.26
C GLY A 159 1.33 -1.19 -1.40
N SER A 160 0.93 -0.88 -0.16
CA SER A 160 1.77 -0.15 0.79
C SER A 160 1.80 -0.87 2.13
N GLY A 161 2.98 -1.29 2.57
CA GLY A 161 3.17 -2.07 3.78
C GLY A 161 4.65 -2.31 4.06
N ASN A 162 4.99 -3.45 4.67
CA ASN A 162 6.36 -3.90 4.87
C ASN A 162 6.42 -5.44 4.80
N ILE A 163 7.40 -6.00 4.08
CA ILE A 163 7.60 -7.46 3.99
C ILE A 163 8.04 -8.03 5.35
N VAL A 164 8.90 -7.31 6.07
CA VAL A 164 9.26 -7.60 7.46
C VAL A 164 8.75 -6.46 8.33
N HIS A 165 7.87 -6.77 9.28
CA HIS A 165 7.25 -5.78 10.15
C HIS A 165 7.07 -6.31 11.57
N ASN A 166 8.11 -6.17 12.40
CA ASN A 166 8.06 -6.50 13.82
C ASN A 166 8.51 -5.29 14.65
N LEU A 167 7.55 -4.55 15.20
CA LEU A 167 7.85 -3.34 15.98
C LEU A 167 8.42 -3.63 17.37
N HIS A 168 8.29 -4.87 17.88
CA HIS A 168 8.90 -5.28 19.15
C HIS A 168 10.42 -5.40 19.05
N THR A 169 10.94 -5.69 17.85
CA THR A 169 12.38 -5.76 17.59
C THR A 169 12.93 -4.44 17.04
N TYR A 170 12.08 -3.43 16.84
CA TYR A 170 12.51 -2.14 16.33
C TYR A 170 13.29 -1.36 17.38
N ALA A 171 14.42 -0.78 16.97
CA ALA A 171 15.27 0.02 17.84
C ALA A 171 14.71 1.43 18.02
N TRP A 172 13.70 1.56 18.88
CA TRP A 172 13.17 2.85 19.32
C TRP A 172 14.28 3.61 20.07
N GLY A 173 14.66 4.81 19.61
CA GLY A 173 15.67 5.64 20.29
C GLY A 173 16.91 6.04 19.49
N GLY A 174 16.94 5.80 18.17
CA GLY A 174 17.94 6.45 17.28
C GLY A 174 19.33 5.81 17.25
N HIS A 175 19.50 4.63 17.84
CA HIS A 175 20.70 3.83 17.64
C HIS A 175 20.60 3.08 16.31
N LYS A 176 21.64 3.18 15.47
CA LYS A 176 21.80 2.26 14.35
C LYS A 176 21.99 0.86 14.92
N VAL A 177 21.00 0.01 14.71
CA VAL A 177 21.12 -1.42 14.96
C VAL A 177 21.21 -2.08 13.60
N ASP A 178 22.19 -2.98 13.45
CA ASP A 178 22.29 -3.80 12.26
C ASP A 178 21.00 -4.60 12.09
N PRO A 179 20.50 -4.79 10.86
CA PRO A 179 19.29 -5.57 10.66
C PRO A 179 19.52 -7.00 11.18
N PHE A 180 18.53 -7.55 11.87
CA PHE A 180 18.62 -8.93 12.35
C PHE A 180 18.80 -9.89 11.19
N ASP A 181 19.65 -10.91 11.38
CA ASP A 181 19.94 -11.89 10.32
C ASP A 181 18.68 -12.57 9.79
N TRP A 182 17.69 -12.85 10.66
CA TRP A 182 16.41 -13.44 10.25
C TRP A 182 15.62 -12.50 9.32
N ALA A 183 15.61 -11.20 9.61
CA ALA A 183 14.92 -10.21 8.79
C ALA A 183 15.55 -10.13 7.40
N VAL A 184 16.88 -10.18 7.33
CA VAL A 184 17.63 -10.18 6.06
C VAL A 184 17.40 -11.48 5.28
N ARG A 185 17.37 -12.64 5.96
CA ARG A 185 17.11 -13.93 5.32
C ARG A 185 15.72 -13.98 4.70
N PHE A 186 14.69 -13.63 5.47
CA PHE A 186 13.31 -13.62 5.00
C PHE A 186 13.10 -12.63 3.84
N GLU A 187 13.64 -11.41 3.95
CA GLU A 187 13.55 -10.43 2.86
C GLU A 187 14.21 -10.93 1.58
N ARG A 188 15.41 -11.52 1.68
CA ARG A 188 16.11 -12.09 0.53
C ARG A 188 15.32 -13.23 -0.10
N GLN A 189 14.78 -14.14 0.71
CA GLN A 189 13.97 -15.26 0.21
C GLN A 189 12.71 -14.78 -0.50
N ALA A 190 11.99 -13.80 0.10
CA ALA A 190 10.81 -13.21 -0.52
C ALA A 190 11.15 -12.52 -1.86
N ARG A 191 12.26 -11.77 -1.90
CA ARG A 191 12.76 -11.14 -3.12
C ARG A 191 13.10 -12.14 -4.21
N GLU A 192 13.79 -13.23 -3.86
CA GLU A 192 14.12 -14.30 -4.82
C GLU A 192 12.86 -14.94 -5.38
N LEU A 193 11.87 -15.25 -4.56
CA LEU A 193 10.59 -15.82 -5.01
C LEU A 193 9.86 -14.87 -5.97
N LEU A 194 9.81 -13.57 -5.66
CA LEU A 194 9.20 -12.53 -6.52
C LEU A 194 9.91 -12.44 -7.88
N LEU A 195 11.25 -12.45 -7.90
CA LEU A 195 12.02 -12.34 -9.15
C LEU A 195 11.86 -13.55 -10.07
N HIS A 196 11.56 -14.73 -9.51
CA HIS A 196 11.30 -15.95 -10.26
C HIS A 196 9.83 -16.14 -10.65
N GLY A 197 8.92 -15.24 -10.22
CA GLY A 197 7.48 -15.39 -10.43
C GLY A 197 6.89 -16.59 -9.68
N ASN A 198 7.52 -16.99 -8.57
CA ASN A 198 7.07 -18.09 -7.72
C ASN A 198 6.14 -17.53 -6.65
N ASP A 199 4.88 -17.31 -7.04
CA ASP A 199 3.91 -16.63 -6.17
C ASP A 199 3.40 -17.56 -5.06
N LEU A 200 3.25 -18.87 -5.32
CA LEU A 200 2.66 -19.81 -4.37
C LEU A 200 3.37 -19.85 -3.00
N PRO A 201 4.71 -19.94 -2.92
CA PRO A 201 5.39 -19.88 -1.62
C PRO A 201 5.28 -18.52 -0.92
N LEU A 202 5.02 -17.43 -1.65
CA LEU A 202 4.76 -16.12 -1.04
C LEU A 202 3.34 -16.01 -0.49
N VAL A 203 2.39 -16.70 -1.12
CA VAL A 203 1.02 -16.82 -0.59
C VAL A 203 1.02 -17.71 0.64
N ASP A 204 1.74 -18.82 0.60
CA ASP A 204 1.94 -19.74 1.71
C ASP A 204 3.18 -19.39 2.55
N TYR A 205 3.39 -18.09 2.83
CA TYR A 205 4.64 -17.63 3.44
C TYR A 205 4.92 -18.25 4.81
N GLU A 206 3.91 -18.75 5.52
CA GLU A 206 4.06 -19.46 6.80
C GLU A 206 4.81 -20.79 6.65
N SER A 207 4.81 -21.40 5.45
CA SER A 207 5.55 -22.63 5.16
C SER A 207 7.03 -22.39 4.82
N LEU A 208 7.46 -21.13 4.69
CA LEU A 208 8.86 -20.78 4.43
C LEU A 208 9.78 -21.09 5.63
N GLY A 209 9.21 -21.49 6.77
CA GLY A 209 9.92 -21.95 7.94
C GLY A 209 9.94 -20.92 9.07
N ARG A 210 10.46 -21.35 10.23
CA ARG A 210 10.73 -20.44 11.36
C ARG A 210 12.16 -19.94 11.25
N ASP A 211 12.33 -18.64 11.39
CA ASP A 211 13.60 -18.02 11.77
C ASP A 211 13.62 -17.68 13.27
#